data_AF-A0A0C3NH11-F1
#
_entry.id   AF-A0A0C3NH11-F1
#
_cell.length_a   1.000
_cell.length_b   1.000
_cell.length_c   1.000
_cell.angle_alpha   90.00
_cell.angle_beta   90.00
_cell.angle_gamma   90.00
#
_symmetry.space_group_name_H-M   'P 1'
#
loop_
_entity.id
_entity.type
_entity.pdbx_description
1 polymer ?
#
loop_
_entity_poly.entity_id
_entity_poly.type
_entity_poly.pdbx_seq_one_letter_code
_entity_poly.pdbx_strand_id
1 'polypeptide(L)'
;DTCCIDKSTSSILNQSLTSMYQWYAGSAATIVFLAGVAHPSKPGDLLRSLWMTRAWTLQELLSPKVIFFYDSEWKPYLGNTGSNHKESPEIMQELVDATNIPHGTIFTFTPDDLGVREKLRLASTRNATVEEDVAYSLIGIFKSDIRPHYGERADALGHLLEEIVARSGEVTVLAW
;
A
#
# COMPACT_ATOMS: atom_id res chain seq x y z
N ASP A 1 -8.15 -6.04 0.76
CA ASP A 1 -8.74 -5.74 2.06
C ASP A 1 -10.18 -6.25 2.13
N THR A 2 -10.46 -7.13 3.09
CA THR A 2 -11.76 -7.78 3.28
C THR A 2 -12.47 -7.27 4.54
N CYS A 3 -11.76 -6.54 5.41
CA CYS A 3 -12.27 -6.18 6.73
C CYS A 3 -12.47 -4.67 6.92
N CYS A 4 -11.71 -3.81 6.22
CA CYS A 4 -11.79 -2.36 6.44
C CYS A 4 -12.58 -1.59 5.37
N ILE A 5 -13.11 -2.28 4.34
CA ILE A 5 -13.87 -1.63 3.25
C ILE A 5 -15.33 -2.11 3.28
N ASP A 6 -16.26 -1.17 3.43
CA ASP A 6 -17.67 -1.41 3.21
C ASP A 6 -17.99 -1.35 1.70
N LYS A 7 -18.52 -2.45 1.18
CA LYS A 7 -18.86 -2.65 -0.23
C LYS A 7 -20.38 -2.68 -0.46
N SER A 8 -21.18 -2.26 0.52
CA SER A 8 -22.64 -2.36 0.51
C SER A 8 -23.29 -1.57 -0.64
N THR A 9 -22.72 -0.41 -0.98
CA THR A 9 -23.18 0.45 -2.08
C THR A 9 -22.01 1.12 -2.80
N SER A 10 -22.21 1.58 -4.03
CA SER A 10 -21.16 2.26 -4.81
C SER A 10 -20.68 3.56 -4.17
N SER A 11 -21.58 4.33 -3.54
CA SER A 11 -21.22 5.56 -2.82
C SER A 11 -20.38 5.27 -1.58
N ILE A 12 -20.77 4.27 -0.78
CA ILE A 12 -20.03 3.86 0.41
C ILE A 12 -18.67 3.25 0.02
N LEU A 13 -18.62 2.48 -1.06
CA LEU A 13 -17.37 1.95 -1.61
C LEU A 13 -16.44 3.11 -2.00
N ASN A 14 -16.93 4.08 -2.78
CA ASN A 14 -16.14 5.24 -3.19
C ASN A 14 -15.61 6.03 -1.98
N GLN A 15 -16.46 6.28 -0.98
CA GLN A 15 -16.05 6.91 0.27
C GLN A 15 -14.98 6.08 1.00
N SER A 16 -15.12 4.76 1.01
CA SER A 16 -14.15 3.86 1.66
C SER A 16 -12.80 3.89 0.95
N LEU A 17 -12.78 3.80 -0.38
CA LEU A 17 -11.54 3.82 -1.16
C LEU A 17 -10.80 5.15 -1.04
N THR A 18 -11.54 6.27 -1.04
CA THR A 18 -10.97 7.62 -0.85
C THR A 18 -10.50 7.88 0.58
N SER A 19 -11.03 7.14 1.58
CA SER A 19 -10.66 7.29 2.99
C SER A 19 -9.61 6.30 3.49
N MET A 20 -9.32 5.23 2.73
CA MET A 20 -8.45 4.12 3.11
C MET A 20 -7.11 4.55 3.72
N TYR A 21 -6.41 5.46 3.06
CA TYR A 21 -5.15 5.99 3.56
C TYR A 21 -5.28 6.58 4.96
N GLN A 22 -6.31 7.41 5.17
CA GLN A 22 -6.54 8.09 6.45
C GLN A 22 -6.91 7.08 7.53
N TRP A 23 -7.67 6.04 7.19
CA TRP A 23 -7.99 4.96 8.12
C TRP A 23 -6.75 4.20 8.56
N TYR A 24 -5.84 3.83 7.64
CA TYR A 24 -4.58 3.20 8.04
C TYR A 24 -3.67 4.15 8.82
N ALA A 25 -3.54 5.40 8.38
CA ALA A 25 -2.71 6.40 9.05
C ALA A 25 -3.21 6.75 10.46
N GLY A 26 -4.53 6.70 10.68
CA GLY A 26 -5.19 6.92 11.96
C GLY A 26 -5.42 5.65 12.79
N SER A 27 -5.09 4.47 12.26
CA SER A 27 -5.29 3.20 12.97
C SER A 27 -4.33 3.07 14.16
N ALA A 28 -4.81 2.41 15.22
CA ALA A 28 -3.94 2.07 16.36
C ALA A 28 -2.93 0.98 15.98
N ALA A 29 -3.32 0.06 15.09
CA ALA A 29 -2.47 -0.97 14.53
C ALA A 29 -3.06 -1.50 13.21
N THR A 30 -2.18 -1.92 12.31
CA THR A 30 -2.54 -2.66 11.10
C THR A 30 -2.04 -4.09 11.21
N ILE A 31 -2.94 -5.05 11.02
CA ILE A 31 -2.62 -6.49 11.09
C ILE A 31 -2.62 -7.05 9.66
N VAL A 32 -1.49 -7.62 9.27
CA VAL A 32 -1.28 -8.22 7.95
C VAL A 32 -1.19 -9.73 8.09
N PHE A 33 -2.15 -10.43 7.49
CA PHE A 33 -2.13 -11.89 7.38
C PHE A 33 -1.48 -12.32 6.07
N LEU A 34 -0.31 -12.95 6.17
CA LEU A 34 0.48 -13.43 5.04
C LEU A 34 0.06 -14.86 4.66
N ALA A 35 -1.10 -14.99 4.03
CA ALA A 35 -1.69 -16.28 3.67
C ALA A 35 -0.77 -17.24 2.89
N GLY A 36 0.19 -16.69 2.12
CA GLY A 36 1.17 -17.46 1.34
C GLY A 36 2.46 -17.82 2.07
N VAL A 37 2.61 -17.47 3.35
CA VAL A 37 3.83 -17.72 4.14
C VAL A 37 3.58 -18.89 5.08
N ALA A 38 4.25 -20.01 4.84
CA ALA A 38 4.11 -21.23 5.63
C ALA A 38 4.68 -21.06 7.05
N HIS A 39 4.09 -21.77 8.02
CA HIS A 39 4.64 -21.85 9.38
C HIS A 39 5.72 -22.96 9.48
N PRO A 40 6.85 -22.74 10.18
CA PRO A 40 7.32 -21.44 10.65
C PRO A 40 7.81 -20.58 9.49
N SER A 41 7.44 -19.30 9.52
CA SER A 41 7.95 -18.30 8.57
C SER A 41 9.47 -18.16 8.66
N LYS A 42 10.13 -17.90 7.53
CA LYS A 42 11.59 -17.77 7.42
C LYS A 42 11.98 -16.41 6.87
N PRO A 43 13.21 -15.93 7.13
CA PRO A 43 13.70 -14.70 6.53
C PRO A 43 13.58 -14.71 5.00
N GLY A 44 13.08 -13.61 4.44
CA GLY A 44 12.81 -13.43 3.02
C GLY A 44 11.43 -13.89 2.56
N ASP A 45 10.60 -14.49 3.44
CA ASP A 45 9.24 -14.89 3.07
C ASP A 45 8.31 -13.68 2.90
N LEU A 46 8.50 -12.61 3.70
CA LEU A 46 7.76 -11.37 3.55
C LEU A 46 8.12 -10.68 2.22
N LEU A 47 9.42 -10.61 1.89
CA LEU A 47 9.92 -10.11 0.60
C LEU A 47 9.26 -10.81 -0.59
N ARG A 48 9.12 -12.14 -0.52
CA ARG A 48 8.52 -12.98 -1.59
C ARG A 48 7.00 -13.11 -1.50
N SER A 49 6.38 -12.50 -0.49
CA SER A 49 4.94 -12.67 -0.26
C SER A 49 4.11 -11.97 -1.33
N LEU A 50 2.95 -12.55 -1.65
CA LEU A 50 1.98 -11.90 -2.54
C LEU A 50 1.55 -10.53 -2.01
N TRP A 51 1.51 -10.35 -0.68
CA TRP A 51 1.17 -9.08 -0.06
C TRP A 51 2.08 -7.95 -0.54
N MET A 52 3.37 -8.20 -0.75
CA MET A 52 4.31 -7.17 -1.21
C MET A 52 4.03 -6.68 -2.64
N THR A 53 3.29 -7.47 -3.43
CA THR A 53 3.03 -7.21 -4.86
C THR A 53 1.61 -6.74 -5.16
N ARG A 54 0.72 -6.60 -4.18
CA ARG A 54 -0.69 -6.22 -4.43
C ARG A 54 -0.85 -4.70 -4.41
N ALA A 55 -1.58 -4.13 -5.37
CA ALA A 55 -1.74 -2.68 -5.53
C ALA A 55 -2.12 -1.95 -4.22
N TRP A 56 -3.18 -2.40 -3.55
CA TRP A 56 -3.70 -1.80 -2.31
C TRP A 56 -2.75 -1.87 -1.11
N THR A 57 -1.83 -2.83 -1.07
CA THR A 57 -0.98 -3.03 0.11
C THR A 57 0.12 -1.97 0.23
N LEU A 58 0.34 -1.15 -0.80
CA LEU A 58 1.22 0.02 -0.69
C LEU A 58 0.75 0.96 0.42
N GLN A 59 -0.55 1.27 0.45
CA GLN A 59 -1.15 2.08 1.49
C GLN A 59 -1.13 1.35 2.85
N GLU A 60 -1.47 0.05 2.85
CA GLU A 60 -1.41 -0.79 4.06
C GLU A 60 0.00 -0.83 4.69
N LEU A 61 1.06 -0.73 3.88
CA LEU A 61 2.45 -0.70 4.33
C LEU A 61 2.87 0.68 4.83
N LEU A 62 2.65 1.71 4.01
CA LEU A 62 3.24 3.03 4.23
C LEU A 62 2.44 3.85 5.24
N SER A 63 1.11 3.87 5.12
CA SER A 63 0.25 4.74 5.93
C SER A 63 0.31 4.50 7.44
N PRO A 64 0.26 3.25 7.97
CA PRO A 64 0.15 3.03 9.40
C PRO A 64 1.48 3.19 10.15
N LYS A 65 1.39 3.66 11.40
CA LYS A 65 2.55 3.78 12.31
C LYS A 65 2.96 2.45 12.92
N VAL A 66 1.99 1.58 13.19
CA VAL A 66 2.18 0.27 13.83
C VAL A 66 1.65 -0.82 12.92
N ILE A 67 2.48 -1.81 12.63
CA ILE A 67 2.11 -2.95 11.80
C ILE A 67 2.54 -4.26 12.45
N PHE A 68 1.73 -5.31 12.25
CA PHE A 68 2.02 -6.66 12.67
C PHE A 68 1.80 -7.63 11.52
N PHE A 69 2.81 -8.43 11.21
CA PHE A 69 2.77 -9.50 10.22
C PHE A 69 2.55 -10.85 10.89
N TYR A 70 1.63 -11.63 10.36
CA TYR A 70 1.33 -12.98 10.80
C TYR A 70 1.44 -13.95 9.62
N ASP A 71 1.97 -15.14 9.88
CA ASP A 71 2.03 -16.21 8.88
C ASP A 71 0.66 -16.89 8.67
N SER A 72 0.62 -17.90 7.80
CA SER A 72 -0.59 -18.64 7.46
C SER A 72 -1.27 -19.37 8.63
N GLU A 73 -0.59 -19.56 9.77
CA GLU A 73 -1.14 -20.15 11.00
C GLU A 73 -1.44 -19.11 12.09
N TRP A 74 -1.49 -17.82 11.73
CA TRP A 74 -1.66 -16.70 12.67
C TRP A 74 -0.57 -16.64 13.74
N LYS A 75 0.65 -17.12 13.43
CA LYS A 75 1.80 -16.92 14.31
C LYS A 75 2.54 -15.65 13.90
N PRO A 76 3.10 -14.88 14.85
CA PRO A 76 3.86 -13.69 14.53
C PRO A 76 5.02 -14.03 13.58
N TYR A 77 5.19 -13.24 12.52
CA TYR A 77 6.25 -13.43 11.53
C TYR A 77 7.63 -13.44 12.22
N LEU A 78 8.45 -14.44 11.86
CA LEU A 78 9.74 -14.77 12.49
C LEU A 78 9.67 -15.01 14.01
N GLY A 79 8.48 -15.30 14.56
CA GLY A 79 8.27 -15.37 16.00
C GLY A 79 8.42 -14.02 16.71
N ASN A 80 8.43 -12.90 15.98
CA ASN A 80 8.64 -11.59 16.55
C ASN A 80 7.39 -11.11 17.30
N THR A 81 7.47 -11.05 18.63
CA THR A 81 6.39 -10.57 19.52
C THR A 81 6.60 -9.12 19.97
N GLY A 82 7.38 -8.34 19.24
CA GLY A 82 7.60 -6.92 19.51
C GLY A 82 6.32 -6.09 19.35
N SER A 83 6.36 -4.86 19.87
CA SER A 83 5.23 -3.91 19.84
C SER A 83 4.91 -3.34 18.46
N ASN A 84 5.86 -3.43 17.51
CA ASN A 84 5.70 -2.97 16.15
C ASN A 84 6.72 -3.67 15.25
N HIS A 85 6.28 -4.33 14.18
CA HIS A 85 7.22 -4.99 13.27
C HIS A 85 8.04 -4.01 12.44
N LYS A 86 7.65 -2.73 12.36
CA LYS A 86 8.52 -1.68 11.81
C LYS A 86 9.75 -1.37 12.70
N GLU A 87 9.76 -1.82 13.96
CA GLU A 87 10.92 -1.66 14.87
C GLU A 87 11.88 -2.86 14.81
N SER A 88 11.50 -3.96 14.15
CA SER A 88 12.37 -5.13 13.98
C SER A 88 13.38 -4.89 12.86
N PRO A 89 14.70 -4.96 13.14
CA PRO A 89 15.72 -4.79 12.10
C PRO A 89 15.59 -5.80 10.97
N GLU A 90 15.27 -7.07 11.29
CA GLU A 90 15.16 -8.15 10.31
C GLU A 90 13.97 -7.93 9.37
N ILE A 91 12.79 -7.61 9.92
CA ILE A 91 11.58 -7.37 9.12
C ILE A 91 11.73 -6.09 8.31
N MET A 92 12.25 -5.02 8.91
CA MET A 92 12.44 -3.76 8.23
C MET A 92 13.45 -3.89 7.08
N GLN A 93 14.50 -4.70 7.23
CA GLN A 93 15.42 -4.97 6.11
C GLN A 93 14.69 -5.62 4.93
N GLU A 94 13.81 -6.59 5.17
CA GLU A 94 13.00 -7.17 4.09
C GLU A 94 12.07 -6.15 3.42
N LEU A 95 11.49 -5.22 4.19
CA LEU A 95 10.66 -4.14 3.66
C LEU A 95 11.46 -3.16 2.80
N VAL A 96 12.66 -2.79 3.25
CA VAL A 96 13.59 -1.94 2.50
C VAL A 96 14.01 -2.63 1.21
N ASP A 97 14.38 -3.90 1.26
CA ASP A 97 14.80 -4.68 0.10
C ASP A 97 13.66 -4.83 -0.92
N ALA A 98 12.42 -5.01 -0.45
CA ALA A 98 11.25 -5.13 -1.31
C ALA A 98 10.84 -3.84 -1.99
N THR A 99 10.92 -2.72 -1.27
CA THR A 99 10.38 -1.43 -1.73
C THR A 99 11.45 -0.53 -2.33
N ASN A 100 12.71 -0.73 -1.96
CA ASN A 100 13.81 0.19 -2.18
C ASN A 100 13.51 1.60 -1.64
N ILE A 101 12.88 1.66 -0.46
CA ILE A 101 12.60 2.89 0.30
C ILE A 101 13.48 2.88 1.55
N PRO A 102 14.07 4.02 1.97
CA PRO A 102 14.83 4.10 3.21
C PRO A 102 13.99 3.74 4.43
N HIS A 103 14.62 3.10 5.42
CA HIS A 103 14.00 2.72 6.70
C HIS A 103 13.22 3.88 7.35
N GLY A 104 13.78 5.09 7.39
CA GLY A 104 13.14 6.25 8.01
C GLY A 104 11.80 6.59 7.35
N THR A 105 11.75 6.55 6.02
CA THR A 105 10.54 6.82 5.24
C THR A 105 9.49 5.72 5.44
N ILE A 106 9.86 4.45 5.55
CA ILE A 106 8.88 3.37 5.85
C ILE A 106 8.31 3.53 7.28
N PHE A 107 9.15 3.95 8.23
CA PHE A 107 8.79 4.08 9.64
C PHE A 107 7.83 5.24 9.91
N THR A 108 8.11 6.43 9.35
CA THR A 108 7.30 7.64 9.54
C THR A 108 6.81 8.24 8.22
N PHE A 109 6.25 7.42 7.34
CA PHE A 109 5.82 7.88 6.02
C PHE A 109 4.76 8.99 6.10
N THR A 110 4.98 10.04 5.31
CA THR A 110 3.96 10.95 4.83
C THR A 110 3.95 10.96 3.30
N PRO A 111 2.84 11.31 2.65
CA PRO A 111 2.82 11.36 1.19
C PRO A 111 3.79 12.41 0.62
N ASP A 112 4.26 13.38 1.40
CA ASP A 112 5.20 14.40 0.92
C ASP A 112 6.66 13.92 0.99
N ASP A 113 6.93 12.77 1.62
CA ASP A 113 8.29 12.23 1.77
C ASP A 113 8.85 11.64 0.47
N LEU A 114 7.98 11.36 -0.51
CA LEU A 114 8.35 10.78 -1.80
C LEU A 114 7.91 11.68 -2.95
N GLY A 115 8.80 11.84 -3.94
CA GLY A 115 8.46 12.51 -5.18
C GLY A 115 7.45 11.70 -6.01
N VAL A 116 6.83 12.34 -7.01
CA VAL A 116 5.82 11.67 -7.85
C VAL A 116 6.40 10.44 -8.54
N ARG A 117 7.62 10.55 -9.09
CA ARG A 117 8.31 9.45 -9.74
C ARG A 117 8.57 8.25 -8.82
N GLU A 118 8.90 8.50 -7.56
CA GLU A 118 9.17 7.43 -6.59
C GLU A 118 7.89 6.70 -6.21
N LYS A 119 6.79 7.44 -6.02
CA LYS A 119 5.46 6.86 -5.80
C LYS A 119 5.02 6.00 -6.99
N LEU A 120 5.20 6.49 -8.22
CA LEU A 120 4.89 5.73 -9.44
C LEU A 120 5.79 4.49 -9.59
N ARG A 121 7.08 4.59 -9.25
CA ARG A 121 8.00 3.42 -9.22
C ARG A 121 7.52 2.36 -8.23
N LEU A 122 7.01 2.76 -7.07
CA LEU A 122 6.46 1.81 -6.10
C LEU A 122 5.14 1.21 -6.57
N ALA A 123 4.33 1.99 -7.28
CA ALA A 123 3.10 1.51 -7.88
C ALA A 123 3.37 0.49 -9.00
N SER A 124 4.39 0.71 -9.83
CA SER A 124 4.69 -0.15 -10.99
C SER A 124 5.22 -1.53 -10.62
N THR A 125 5.71 -1.73 -9.39
CA THR A 125 6.09 -3.08 -8.89
C THR A 125 4.89 -3.87 -8.35
N ARG A 126 3.67 -3.30 -8.41
CA ARG A 126 2.46 -3.92 -7.87
C ARG A 126 1.46 -4.30 -8.96
N ASN A 127 0.67 -5.31 -8.65
CA ASN A 127 -0.34 -5.92 -9.48
C ASN A 127 -1.73 -5.66 -8.90
N ALA A 128 -2.67 -5.32 -9.77
CA ALA A 128 -4.07 -5.18 -9.46
C ALA A 128 -4.88 -6.29 -10.13
N THR A 129 -5.84 -6.88 -9.41
CA THR A 129 -6.76 -7.86 -10.00
C THR A 129 -7.87 -7.18 -10.79
N VAL A 130 -8.30 -6.00 -10.32
CA VAL A 130 -9.22 -5.11 -11.02
C VAL A 130 -8.38 -4.01 -11.65
N GLU A 131 -8.57 -3.76 -12.93
CA GLU A 131 -7.68 -2.87 -13.71
C GLU A 131 -7.64 -1.46 -13.13
N GLU A 132 -8.79 -0.93 -12.72
CA GLU A 132 -8.94 0.40 -12.14
C GLU A 132 -8.22 0.56 -10.78
N ASP A 133 -7.99 -0.55 -10.07
CA ASP A 133 -7.30 -0.50 -8.77
C ASP A 133 -5.83 -0.10 -8.90
N VAL A 134 -5.23 -0.16 -10.10
CA VAL A 134 -3.90 0.44 -10.36
C VAL A 134 -3.92 1.93 -10.02
N ALA A 135 -5.02 2.63 -10.32
CA ALA A 135 -5.19 4.04 -10.02
C ALA A 135 -5.75 4.26 -8.62
N TYR A 136 -6.83 3.57 -8.27
CA TYR A 136 -7.54 3.84 -7.01
C TYR A 136 -6.70 3.49 -5.78
N SER A 137 -5.80 2.50 -5.89
CA SER A 137 -4.86 2.18 -4.82
C SER A 137 -3.81 3.25 -4.56
N LEU A 138 -3.80 4.34 -5.32
CA LEU A 138 -2.83 5.42 -5.20
C LEU A 138 -3.46 6.75 -4.75
N ILE A 139 -4.80 6.81 -4.63
CA ILE A 139 -5.55 8.03 -4.25
C ILE A 139 -4.94 8.70 -3.02
N GLY A 140 -4.77 7.95 -1.93
CA GLY A 140 -4.22 8.51 -0.70
C GLY A 140 -2.72 8.81 -0.75
N ILE A 141 -1.93 8.03 -1.52
CA ILE A 141 -0.49 8.25 -1.68
C ILE A 141 -0.20 9.51 -2.52
N PHE A 142 -1.07 9.84 -3.47
CA PHE A 142 -0.97 11.08 -4.25
C PHE A 142 -1.76 12.25 -3.66
N LYS A 143 -2.54 12.05 -2.59
CA LYS A 143 -3.53 13.03 -2.12
C LYS A 143 -4.42 13.50 -3.28
N SER A 144 -4.85 12.54 -4.10
CA SER A 144 -5.67 12.72 -5.29
C SER A 144 -7.14 12.84 -4.91
N ASP A 145 -7.90 13.62 -5.67
CA ASP A 145 -9.34 13.80 -5.49
C ASP A 145 -10.15 13.05 -6.57
N ILE A 146 -9.52 12.17 -7.37
CA ILE A 146 -10.26 11.32 -8.30
C ILE A 146 -11.30 10.49 -7.53
N ARG A 147 -12.45 10.29 -8.17
CA ARG A 147 -13.53 9.50 -7.60
C ARG A 147 -13.57 8.15 -8.30
N PRO A 148 -13.44 7.03 -7.57
CA PRO A 148 -13.57 5.70 -8.13
C PRO A 148 -14.88 5.49 -8.91
N HIS A 149 -14.74 5.06 -10.15
CA HIS A 149 -15.80 4.70 -11.07
C HIS A 149 -15.50 3.37 -11.80
N TYR A 150 -15.69 2.25 -11.10
CA TYR A 150 -15.48 0.92 -11.68
C TYR A 150 -16.29 0.72 -12.97
N GLY A 151 -15.61 0.25 -14.01
CA GLY A 151 -16.12 0.18 -15.39
C GLY A 151 -15.32 1.04 -16.37
N GLU A 152 -14.52 2.00 -15.88
CA GLU A 152 -13.69 2.88 -16.71
C GLU A 152 -12.35 2.25 -17.15
N ARG A 153 -11.94 1.10 -16.58
CA ARG A 153 -10.72 0.37 -16.97
C ARG A 153 -9.46 1.26 -16.95
N ALA A 154 -8.65 1.22 -18.01
CA ALA A 154 -7.43 2.01 -18.17
C ALA A 154 -7.64 3.53 -18.01
N ASP A 155 -8.86 4.05 -18.25
CA ASP A 155 -9.15 5.48 -18.10
C ASP A 155 -8.96 5.96 -16.66
N ALA A 156 -9.14 5.07 -15.66
CA ALA A 156 -8.91 5.38 -14.24
C ALA A 156 -7.47 5.87 -14.00
N LEU A 157 -6.49 5.21 -14.62
CA LEU A 157 -5.09 5.58 -14.52
C LEU A 157 -4.81 6.88 -15.30
N GLY A 158 -5.45 7.06 -16.46
CA GLY A 158 -5.40 8.31 -17.20
C GLY A 158 -5.83 9.50 -16.34
N HIS A 159 -7.00 9.42 -15.71
CA HIS A 159 -7.53 10.45 -14.82
C HIS A 159 -6.58 10.76 -13.64
N LEU A 160 -5.99 9.73 -13.03
CA LEU A 160 -5.00 9.92 -11.97
C LEU A 160 -3.77 10.69 -12.47
N LEU A 161 -3.20 10.27 -13.61
CA LEU A 161 -2.01 10.90 -14.18
C LEU A 161 -2.30 12.35 -14.61
N GLU A 162 -3.45 12.62 -15.21
CA GLU A 162 -3.89 13.97 -15.57
C GLU A 162 -3.98 14.88 -14.34
N GLU A 163 -4.58 14.38 -13.26
CA GLU A 163 -4.68 15.13 -12.01
C GLU A 163 -3.31 15.38 -11.38
N ILE A 164 -2.42 14.38 -11.39
CA ILE A 164 -1.05 14.53 -10.90
C ILE A 164 -0.33 15.63 -11.69
N VAL A 165 -0.37 15.60 -13.03
CA VAL A 165 0.25 16.62 -13.89
C VAL A 165 -0.35 18.00 -13.61
N ALA A 166 -1.67 18.10 -13.47
CA ALA A 166 -2.35 19.36 -13.22
C ALA A 166 -1.96 19.98 -11.86
N ARG A 167 -1.69 19.15 -10.83
CA ARG A 167 -1.30 19.61 -9.49
C ARG A 167 0.19 19.90 -9.36
N SER A 168 1.05 19.03 -9.90
CA SER A 168 2.50 19.09 -9.70
C SER A 168 3.23 19.87 -10.80
N GLY A 169 2.66 19.96 -11.99
CA GLY A 169 3.35 20.45 -13.19
C GLY A 169 4.41 19.49 -13.73
N GLU A 170 4.59 18.31 -13.12
CA GLU A 170 5.60 17.33 -13.54
C GLU A 170 5.05 16.45 -14.67
N VAL A 171 5.53 16.67 -15.90
CA VAL A 171 5.14 15.87 -17.09
C VAL A 171 5.97 14.59 -17.22
N THR A 172 7.10 14.49 -16.50
CA THR A 172 7.98 13.30 -16.48
C THR A 172 7.29 12.04 -15.97
N VAL A 173 6.13 12.21 -15.33
CA VAL A 173 5.25 11.16 -14.81
C VAL A 173 4.69 10.25 -15.91
N LEU A 174 4.68 10.70 -17.17
CA LEU A 174 4.22 9.92 -18.31
C LEU A 174 5.24 8.89 -18.82
N ALA A 175 6.47 8.88 -18.27
CA ALA A 175 7.54 7.96 -18.62
C ALA A 175 7.78 6.88 -17.54
N TRP A 176 6.73 6.52 -16.80
CA TRP A 176 6.76 5.64 -15.63
C TRP A 176 6.87 4.14 -15.94
#